data_AF-A0A6G3X7V4-F1
#
_entry.id   AF-A0A6G3X7V4-F1
#
_cell.length_a   1.000
_cell.length_b   1.000
_cell.length_c   1.000
_cell.angle_alpha   90.00
_cell.angle_beta   90.00
_cell.angle_gamma   90.00
#
_symmetry.space_group_name_H-M   'P 1'
#
loop_
_entity.id
_entity.type
_entity.pdbx_description
1 polymer ?
#
loop_
_entity_poly.entity_id
_entity_poly.type
_entity_poly.pdbx_seq_one_letter_code
_entity_poly.pdbx_strand_id
1 'polypeptide(L)'
;MVPPNPPTPAPPVPPRRPLLGRLSLPERNYVAEALRTETVGGVLLLVAAVAALVWANTFGGSYKEISGFHFGPGSLGLDLSVAHWAADGLLAVFFFVAGVELKREL
;
A
#
# COMPACT_ATOMS: atom_id res chain seq x y z
N MET A 1 -22.69 -56.74 59.89
CA MET A 1 -22.47 -55.28 59.88
C MET A 1 -21.48 -54.99 58.76
N VAL A 2 -21.95 -54.54 57.60
CA VAL A 2 -21.09 -54.30 56.41
C VAL A 2 -20.59 -52.85 56.48
N PRO A 3 -19.26 -52.60 56.37
CA PRO A 3 -18.75 -51.24 56.37
C PRO A 3 -19.16 -50.49 55.08
N PRO A 4 -19.40 -49.16 55.13
CA PRO A 4 -19.70 -48.37 53.93
C PRO A 4 -18.48 -48.30 53.02
N ASN A 5 -18.71 -48.41 51.71
CA ASN A 5 -17.65 -48.23 50.71
C ASN A 5 -17.09 -46.80 50.75
N PRO A 6 -15.77 -46.62 50.55
CA PRO A 6 -15.17 -45.29 50.47
C PRO A 6 -15.65 -44.54 49.21
N PRO A 7 -15.71 -43.19 49.25
CA PRO A 7 -16.09 -42.40 48.09
C PRO A 7 -15.06 -42.53 46.97
N THR A 8 -15.53 -42.70 45.74
CA THR A 8 -14.70 -42.75 44.53
C THR A 8 -14.00 -41.40 44.30
N PRO A 9 -12.69 -41.36 44.00
CA PRO A 9 -12.01 -40.13 43.61
C PRO A 9 -12.65 -39.53 42.36
N ALA A 10 -12.96 -38.23 42.40
CA ALA A 10 -13.42 -37.53 41.21
C ALA A 10 -12.30 -37.49 40.14
N PRO A 11 -12.63 -37.65 38.85
CA PRO A 11 -11.64 -37.57 37.79
C PRO A 11 -11.03 -36.16 37.71
N PRO A 12 -9.72 -36.04 37.35
CA PRO A 12 -9.08 -34.75 37.18
C PRO A 12 -9.72 -33.97 36.04
N VAL A 13 -10.14 -32.73 36.31
CA VAL A 13 -10.67 -31.81 35.30
C VAL A 13 -9.53 -31.39 34.38
N PRO A 14 -9.60 -31.65 33.05
CA PRO A 14 -8.54 -31.25 32.14
C PRO A 14 -8.44 -29.71 32.08
N PRO A 15 -7.22 -29.15 32.02
CA PRO A 15 -7.03 -27.71 31.94
C PRO A 15 -7.62 -27.17 30.64
N ARG A 16 -8.53 -26.18 30.74
CA ARG A 16 -9.11 -25.47 29.59
C ARG A 16 -8.01 -24.65 28.91
N ARG A 17 -7.54 -25.11 27.74
CA ARG A 17 -6.61 -24.36 26.90
C ARG A 17 -7.33 -23.12 26.33
N PRO A 18 -6.80 -21.90 26.52
CA PRO A 18 -7.36 -20.71 25.90
C PRO A 18 -7.16 -20.80 24.38
N LEU A 19 -8.23 -21.07 23.64
CA LEU A 19 -8.28 -21.20 22.18
C LEU A 19 -8.04 -19.88 21.42
N LEU A 20 -7.91 -18.75 22.13
CA LEU A 20 -7.68 -17.40 21.59
C LEU A 20 -6.30 -16.84 21.97
N GLY A 21 -5.35 -17.73 22.24
CA GLY A 21 -3.97 -17.36 22.52
C GLY A 21 -3.23 -16.96 21.23
N ARG A 22 -3.30 -15.66 20.92
CA ARG A 22 -2.38 -14.93 20.01
C ARG A 22 -2.65 -15.19 18.53
N LEU A 23 -3.43 -14.30 17.93
CA LEU A 23 -3.18 -13.91 16.54
C LEU A 23 -1.68 -13.65 16.40
N SER A 24 -1.04 -14.39 15.50
CA SER A 24 0.39 -14.37 15.21
C SER A 24 0.90 -12.92 15.17
N LEU A 25 1.63 -12.50 16.21
CA LEU A 25 2.29 -11.20 16.26
C LEU A 25 3.13 -10.89 15.00
N PRO A 26 3.81 -11.88 14.35
CA PRO A 26 4.49 -11.60 13.10
C PRO A 26 3.57 -11.26 11.92
N GLU A 27 2.37 -11.85 11.81
CA GLU A 27 1.42 -11.51 10.72
C GLU A 27 0.91 -10.08 10.84
N ARG A 28 0.64 -9.62 12.06
CA ARG A 28 0.24 -8.21 12.30
C ARG A 28 1.32 -7.23 11.87
N ASN A 29 2.58 -7.56 12.12
CA ASN A 29 3.71 -6.71 11.73
C ASN A 29 3.90 -6.68 10.21
N TYR A 30 3.74 -7.81 9.52
CA TYR A 30 3.81 -7.87 8.05
C TYR A 30 2.67 -7.07 7.40
N VAL A 31 1.44 -7.26 7.86
CA VAL A 31 0.28 -6.50 7.36
C VAL A 31 0.42 -5.01 7.66
N ALA A 32 0.88 -4.65 8.87
CA ALA A 32 1.12 -3.25 9.22
C ALA A 32 2.22 -2.59 8.38
N GLU A 33 3.29 -3.33 8.04
CA GLU A 33 4.38 -2.82 7.20
C GLU A 33 3.98 -2.71 5.72
N ALA A 34 3.24 -3.69 5.20
CA ALA A 34 2.66 -3.65 3.86
C ALA A 34 1.68 -2.47 3.73
N LEU A 35 0.75 -2.33 4.69
CA LEU A 35 -0.19 -1.20 4.74
C LEU A 35 0.54 0.14 4.93
N ARG A 36 1.61 0.19 5.72
CA ARG A 36 2.43 1.40 5.88
C ARG A 36 3.07 1.78 4.56
N THR A 37 3.62 0.82 3.83
CA THR A 37 4.22 1.05 2.50
C THR A 37 3.19 1.55 1.50
N GLU A 38 1.99 0.94 1.47
CA GLU A 38 0.87 1.35 0.63
C GLU A 38 0.34 2.75 1.01
N THR A 39 0.22 3.02 2.31
CA THR A 39 -0.25 4.31 2.85
C THR A 39 0.73 5.43 2.55
N VAL A 40 2.05 5.18 2.63
CA VAL A 40 3.06 6.17 2.29
C VAL A 40 2.92 6.60 0.83
N GLY A 41 2.76 5.64 -0.09
CA GLY A 41 2.51 5.93 -1.51
C GLY A 41 1.22 6.74 -1.71
N GLY A 42 0.12 6.31 -1.10
CA GLY A 42 -1.17 6.99 -1.20
C GLY A 42 -1.16 8.42 -0.63
N VAL A 43 -0.52 8.62 0.52
CA VAL A 43 -0.38 9.95 1.15
C VAL A 43 0.49 10.87 0.30
N LEU A 44 1.59 10.38 -0.26
CA LEU A 44 2.43 11.16 -1.17
C LEU A 44 1.66 11.61 -2.41
N LEU A 45 0.86 10.72 -3.02
CA LEU A 45 0.01 11.08 -4.16
C LEU A 45 -1.05 12.12 -3.78
N LEU A 46 -1.69 11.98 -2.63
CA LEU A 46 -2.68 12.94 -2.16
C LEU A 46 -2.07 14.32 -1.92
N VAL A 47 -0.91 14.39 -1.26
CA VAL A 47 -0.19 15.63 -1.02
C VAL A 47 0.22 16.28 -2.35
N ALA A 48 0.74 15.51 -3.30
CA ALA A 48 1.09 16.00 -4.63
C ALA A 48 -0.13 16.57 -5.38
N ALA A 49 -1.27 15.87 -5.35
CA ALA A 49 -2.51 16.33 -5.97
C ALA A 49 -3.03 17.63 -5.35
N VAL A 50 -3.04 17.72 -4.00
CA VAL A 50 -3.44 18.95 -3.30
C VAL A 50 -2.48 20.09 -3.61
N ALA A 51 -1.17 19.84 -3.61
CA ALA A 51 -0.17 20.85 -3.94
C ALA A 51 -0.35 21.36 -5.38
N ALA A 52 -0.57 20.46 -6.35
CA ALA A 52 -0.85 20.84 -7.73
C ALA A 52 -2.12 21.69 -7.86
N LEU A 53 -3.19 21.32 -7.14
CA LEU A 53 -4.43 22.09 -7.12
C LEU A 53 -4.21 23.48 -6.52
N VAL A 54 -3.56 23.57 -5.36
CA VAL A 54 -3.25 24.87 -4.74
C VAL A 54 -2.41 25.72 -5.67
N TRP A 55 -1.39 25.16 -6.31
CA TRP A 55 -0.52 25.88 -7.24
C TRP A 55 -1.29 26.40 -8.47
N ALA A 56 -2.08 25.55 -9.12
CA ALA A 56 -2.88 25.92 -10.28
C ALA A 56 -3.89 27.04 -9.99
N ASN A 57 -4.42 27.10 -8.76
CA ASN A 57 -5.38 28.13 -8.35
C ASN A 57 -4.72 29.42 -7.83
N THR A 58 -3.52 29.35 -7.25
CA THR A 58 -2.83 30.52 -6.67
C THR A 58 -1.94 31.25 -7.68
N PHE A 59 -1.27 30.51 -8.56
CA PHE A 59 -0.34 31.04 -9.57
C PHE A 59 -0.54 30.33 -10.91
N GLY A 60 -1.79 30.32 -11.38
CA GLY A 60 -2.18 29.58 -12.59
C GLY A 60 -1.39 29.96 -13.85
N GLY A 61 -0.87 31.19 -13.95
CA GLY A 61 0.02 31.60 -15.05
C GLY A 61 1.32 30.80 -15.08
N SER A 62 2.04 30.73 -13.95
CA SER A 62 3.27 29.95 -13.83
C SER A 62 3.02 28.44 -13.97
N TYR A 63 1.91 27.93 -13.43
CA TYR A 63 1.51 26.54 -13.66
C TYR A 63 1.32 26.23 -15.15
N LYS A 64 0.64 27.12 -15.90
CA LYS A 64 0.47 26.96 -17.36
C LYS A 64 1.78 27.05 -18.13
N GLU A 65 2.66 27.98 -17.77
CA GLU A 65 3.99 28.10 -18.40
C GLU A 65 4.83 26.85 -18.20
N ILE A 66 4.87 26.31 -16.98
CA ILE A 66 5.65 25.11 -16.67
C ILE A 66 5.01 23.87 -17.31
N SER A 67 3.71 23.65 -17.12
CA SER A 67 3.01 22.49 -17.68
C SER A 67 3.04 22.47 -19.21
N GLY A 68 3.05 23.65 -19.84
CA GLY A 68 3.18 23.84 -21.28
C GLY A 68 4.62 23.96 -21.78
N PHE A 69 5.64 23.89 -20.92
CA PHE A 69 7.03 23.97 -21.37
C PHE A 69 7.39 22.69 -22.15
N HIS A 70 7.80 22.84 -23.40
CA HIS A 70 8.20 21.73 -24.27
C HIS A 70 9.69 21.43 -24.13
N PHE A 71 10.02 20.15 -23.98
CA PHE A 71 11.39 19.69 -23.98
C PHE A 71 11.50 18.21 -24.37
N GLY A 72 12.63 17.86 -24.97
CA GLY A 72 12.97 16.48 -25.32
C GLY A 72 13.78 16.41 -26.62
N PRO A 73 14.26 15.21 -27.01
CA PRO A 73 14.99 15.03 -28.25
C PRO A 73 14.03 15.16 -29.44
N GLY A 74 13.91 16.37 -29.99
CA GLY A 74 13.02 16.67 -31.12
C GLY A 74 13.30 15.85 -32.38
N SER A 75 14.53 15.37 -32.57
CA SER A 75 14.90 14.44 -33.66
C SER A 75 14.20 13.08 -33.59
N LEU A 76 13.70 12.70 -32.41
CA LEU A 76 12.93 11.47 -32.18
C LEU A 76 11.41 11.74 -32.12
N GLY A 77 10.97 12.98 -32.38
CA GLY A 77 9.57 13.39 -32.25
C GLY A 77 9.09 13.52 -30.79
N LEU A 78 10.02 13.63 -29.83
CA LEU A 78 9.72 13.68 -28.39
C LEU A 78 9.75 15.10 -27.82
N ASP A 79 9.44 16.11 -28.64
CA ASP A 79 9.30 17.50 -28.17
C ASP A 79 7.94 17.71 -27.49
N LEU A 80 7.82 17.17 -26.28
CA LEU A 80 6.57 17.10 -25.53
C LEU A 80 6.54 18.13 -24.41
N SER A 81 5.35 18.62 -24.09
CA SER A 81 5.17 19.47 -22.93
C SER A 81 5.42 18.69 -21.63
N VAL A 82 5.79 19.39 -20.55
CA VAL A 82 5.88 18.81 -19.20
C VAL A 82 4.62 18.03 -18.85
N ALA A 83 3.44 18.55 -19.19
CA ALA A 83 2.17 17.86 -18.95
C ALA A 83 2.05 16.52 -19.71
N HIS A 84 2.48 16.47 -20.97
CA HIS A 84 2.48 15.22 -21.75
C HIS A 84 3.47 14.21 -21.18
N TRP A 85 4.69 14.64 -20.85
CA TRP A 85 5.68 13.78 -20.17
C TRP A 85 5.15 13.21 -18.86
N ALA A 86 4.47 14.04 -18.05
CA ALA A 86 3.87 13.59 -16.79
C ALA A 86 2.75 12.57 -17.03
N ALA A 87 1.89 12.78 -18.01
CA ALA A 87 0.79 11.86 -18.31
C ALA A 87 1.29 10.52 -18.88
N ASP A 88 1.98 10.57 -20.03
CA ASP A 88 2.37 9.36 -20.76
C ASP A 88 3.54 8.66 -20.08
N GLY A 89 4.47 9.41 -19.50
CA GLY A 89 5.62 8.86 -18.77
C GLY A 89 5.20 8.15 -17.48
N LEU A 90 4.29 8.73 -16.70
CA LEU A 90 3.78 8.07 -15.49
C LEU A 90 3.00 6.80 -15.84
N LEU A 91 2.19 6.84 -16.89
CA LEU A 91 1.47 5.68 -17.41
C LEU A 91 2.45 4.58 -17.87
N ALA A 92 3.52 4.95 -18.59
CA ALA A 92 4.55 4.02 -19.03
C ALA A 92 5.25 3.35 -17.84
N VAL A 93 5.62 4.10 -16.80
CA VAL A 93 6.20 3.55 -15.56
C VAL A 93 5.21 2.62 -14.85
N PHE A 94 3.93 3.03 -14.75
CA PHE A 94 2.88 2.20 -14.15
C PHE A 94 2.75 0.86 -14.86
N PHE A 95 2.63 0.86 -16.20
CA PHE A 95 2.53 -0.36 -16.98
C PHE A 95 3.81 -1.20 -16.95
N PHE A 96 4.99 -0.56 -16.89
CA PHE A 96 6.24 -1.28 -16.72
C PHE A 96 6.26 -2.07 -15.40
N VAL A 97 5.92 -1.43 -14.29
CA VAL A 97 5.87 -2.09 -12.97
C VAL A 97 4.81 -3.19 -12.96
N ALA A 98 3.60 -2.90 -13.45
CA ALA A 98 2.52 -3.89 -13.55
C ALA A 98 2.92 -5.09 -14.45
N GLY A 99 3.65 -4.84 -15.54
CA GLY A 99 4.14 -5.89 -16.44
C GLY A 99 5.23 -6.75 -15.80
N VAL A 100 6.13 -6.15 -15.02
CA VAL A 100 7.13 -6.89 -14.24
C VAL A 100 6.46 -7.75 -13.18
N GLU A 101 5.44 -7.23 -12.50
CA GLU A 101 4.69 -7.97 -11.49
C GLU A 101 3.92 -9.15 -12.10
N LEU A 102 3.25 -8.93 -13.24
CA LEU A 102 2.56 -9.98 -13.97
C LEU A 102 3.49 -11.13 -14.38
N LYS A 103 4.72 -10.83 -14.81
CA LYS A 103 5.72 -11.85 -15.16
C LYS A 103 6.19 -12.66 -13.94
N ARG A 104 6.10 -12.12 -12.73
CA ARG A 104 6.48 -12.86 -11.50
C ARG A 104 5.43 -13.89 -11.09
N GLU A 105 4.18 -13.71 -11.53
CA GLU A 105 3.06 -14.59 -11.21
C GLU A 105 2.79 -15.68 -12.25
N LEU A 106 3.33 -15.53 -13.47
CA LEU A 106 3.28 -16.51 -14.57
C LEU A 106 4.52 -17.40 -14.63
#